data_AF-A0A7S0T850-F1
#
_entry.id   AF-A0A7S0T850-F1
#
_cell.length_a   1.000
_cell.length_b   1.000
_cell.length_c   1.000
_cell.angle_alpha   90.00
_cell.angle_beta   90.00
_cell.angle_gamma   90.00
#
_symmetry.space_group_name_H-M   'P 1'
#
loop_
_entity.id
_entity.type
_entity.pdbx_description
1 polymer ?
#
loop_
_entity_poly.entity_id
_entity_poly.type
_entity_poly.pdbx_seq_one_letter_code
_entity_poly.pdbx_strand_id
1 'polypeptide(L)'
;EELEDEKMYGVAGRSSIAADVLKRCSQVVRSGVVDLGSPVGLLCWRKRCGSVRRASAVAEENGARTGLKPITDMSEEEKLELIAQGIAPATGRKLEEIRAEIFEIALSTSNVRSPRKLLRKPLMGPKVLDWYVKPLHHYPQASVKMDELQMRRREKVAELRRLGKGPPKKGESKRSKRK
;
A
#
# COMPACT_ATOMS: atom_id res chain seq x y z
N GLU A 1 -37.51 -41.24 -5.74
CA GLU A 1 -38.03 -40.41 -4.65
C GLU A 1 -36.89 -39.54 -4.14
N GLU A 2 -36.83 -38.22 -4.26
CA GLU A 2 -37.65 -37.18 -4.90
C GLU A 2 -36.65 -36.03 -5.16
N LEU A 3 -36.24 -35.85 -6.42
CA LEU A 3 -36.37 -34.57 -7.13
C LEU A 3 -37.66 -33.83 -6.74
N GLU A 4 -37.54 -32.60 -6.22
CA GLU A 4 -38.23 -31.36 -6.65
C GLU A 4 -37.94 -30.28 -5.60
N ASP A 5 -37.33 -29.16 -6.00
CA ASP A 5 -37.49 -27.83 -5.37
C ASP A 5 -36.78 -26.78 -6.23
N GLU A 6 -37.21 -26.67 -7.49
CA GLU A 6 -37.02 -25.46 -8.30
C GLU A 6 -38.38 -24.80 -8.51
N LYS A 7 -38.56 -23.61 -7.91
CA LYS A 7 -39.32 -22.43 -8.40
C LYS A 7 -39.91 -21.67 -7.23
N MET A 8 -39.36 -20.50 -6.92
CA MET A 8 -40.12 -19.42 -6.31
C MET A 8 -39.37 -18.09 -6.47
N TYR A 9 -40.04 -17.12 -7.10
CA TYR A 9 -39.67 -15.70 -7.33
C TYR A 9 -38.60 -15.46 -8.41
N GLY A 10 -38.86 -14.79 -9.53
CA GLY A 10 -39.85 -13.76 -9.84
C GLY A 10 -39.12 -12.58 -10.48
N VAL A 11 -39.12 -12.52 -11.81
CA VAL A 11 -38.44 -11.51 -12.63
C VAL A 11 -39.15 -10.16 -12.48
N ALA A 12 -38.55 -9.22 -11.74
CA ALA A 12 -38.94 -7.81 -11.75
C ALA A 12 -37.71 -6.92 -11.57
N GLY A 13 -37.51 -5.94 -12.47
CA GLY A 13 -36.59 -4.81 -12.22
C GLY A 13 -35.38 -4.65 -13.12
N ARG A 14 -35.53 -4.66 -14.46
CA ARG A 14 -34.47 -4.13 -15.36
C ARG A 14 -34.57 -2.62 -15.61
N SER A 15 -35.68 -1.97 -15.22
CA SER A 15 -35.91 -0.54 -15.40
C SER A 15 -35.49 0.33 -14.21
N SER A 16 -35.29 -0.24 -13.01
CA SER A 16 -34.82 0.50 -11.83
C SER A 16 -33.32 0.76 -11.85
N ILE A 17 -32.53 -0.18 -12.40
CA ILE A 17 -31.07 -0.11 -12.43
C ILE A 17 -30.59 1.11 -13.24
N ALA A 18 -31.25 1.43 -14.36
CA ALA A 18 -30.88 2.58 -15.19
C ALA A 18 -31.13 3.92 -14.48
N ALA A 19 -32.22 4.04 -13.72
CA ALA A 19 -32.53 5.23 -12.93
C ALA A 19 -31.60 5.38 -11.73
N ASP A 20 -31.22 4.28 -11.09
CA ASP A 20 -30.26 4.26 -9.97
C ASP A 20 -28.83 4.57 -10.41
N VAL A 21 -28.42 4.14 -11.61
CA VAL A 21 -27.12 4.49 -12.22
C VAL A 21 -27.03 5.98 -12.51
N LEU A 22 -28.09 6.59 -13.06
CA LEU A 22 -28.13 8.03 -13.32
C LEU A 22 -28.13 8.87 -12.04
N LYS A 23 -28.84 8.44 -10.98
CA LYS A 23 -28.79 9.09 -9.66
C LYS A 23 -27.41 8.98 -9.01
N ARG A 24 -26.75 7.82 -9.09
CA ARG A 24 -25.39 7.63 -8.56
C ARG A 24 -24.34 8.44 -9.31
N CYS A 25 -24.46 8.58 -10.63
CA CYS A 25 -23.56 9.44 -11.41
C CYS A 25 -23.65 10.92 -10.98
N SER A 26 -24.86 11.43 -10.72
CA SER A 26 -25.08 12.78 -10.19
C SER A 26 -24.42 13.00 -8.82
N GLN A 27 -24.45 11.98 -7.95
CA GLN A 27 -23.94 12.05 -6.58
C GLN A 27 -22.39 11.95 -6.52
N VAL A 28 -21.77 11.19 -7.44
CA VAL A 28 -20.31 11.09 -7.59
C VAL A 28 -19.71 12.41 -8.10
N VAL A 29 -20.38 13.11 -9.02
CA VAL A 29 -19.92 14.41 -9.53
C VAL A 29 -19.91 15.50 -8.43
N ARG A 30 -20.81 15.41 -7.43
CA ARG A 30 -20.86 16.37 -6.31
C ARG A 30 -19.92 16.05 -5.14
N SER A 31 -19.48 14.79 -5.00
CA SER A 31 -18.70 14.33 -3.84
C SER A 31 -17.20 14.22 -4.08
N GLY A 32 -16.73 14.33 -5.33
CA GLY A 32 -15.29 14.31 -5.65
C GLY A 32 -14.60 12.96 -5.45
N VAL A 33 -15.35 11.91 -5.08
CA VAL A 33 -14.82 10.55 -4.87
C VAL A 33 -15.07 9.72 -6.14
N VAL A 34 -14.03 9.55 -6.96
CA VAL A 34 -14.05 8.61 -8.08
C VAL A 34 -13.67 7.21 -7.58
N ASP A 35 -14.65 6.32 -7.56
CA ASP A 35 -14.43 4.88 -7.34
C ASP A 35 -13.90 4.24 -8.63
N LEU A 36 -12.60 3.91 -8.63
CA LEU A 36 -11.91 3.29 -9.77
C LEU A 36 -12.21 1.78 -9.90
N GLY A 37 -12.96 1.18 -8.97
CA GLY A 37 -13.36 -0.22 -9.00
C GLY A 37 -14.59 -0.51 -9.88
N SER A 38 -15.24 0.51 -10.45
CA SER A 38 -16.43 0.36 -11.30
C SER A 38 -16.13 0.70 -12.76
N PRO A 39 -16.70 -0.04 -13.74
CA PRO A 39 -16.57 0.28 -15.17
C PRO A 39 -17.09 1.70 -15.51
N VAL A 40 -18.01 2.25 -14.71
CA VAL A 40 -18.50 3.62 -14.85
C VAL A 40 -17.44 4.65 -14.37
N GLY A 41 -16.70 4.33 -13.31
CA GLY A 41 -15.58 5.15 -12.83
C GLY A 41 -14.43 5.21 -13.83
N LEU A 42 -14.09 4.07 -14.43
CA LEU A 42 -13.10 3.96 -15.51
C LEU A 42 -13.50 4.74 -16.76
N LEU A 43 -14.77 4.71 -17.17
CA LEU A 43 -15.25 5.46 -18.33
C LEU A 43 -15.27 6.98 -18.08
N CYS A 44 -15.61 7.39 -16.85
CA CYS A 44 -15.60 8.79 -16.44
C CYS A 44 -14.16 9.34 -16.36
N TRP A 45 -13.22 8.55 -15.84
CA TRP A 45 -11.80 8.86 -15.82
C TRP A 45 -11.21 8.96 -17.24
N ARG A 46 -11.57 8.02 -18.13
CA ARG A 46 -11.09 7.98 -19.52
C ARG A 46 -11.61 9.13 -20.38
N LYS A 47 -12.84 9.62 -20.15
CA LYS A 47 -13.36 10.86 -20.78
C LYS A 47 -12.70 12.14 -20.24
N ARG A 48 -12.25 12.15 -18.98
CA ARG A 48 -11.48 13.27 -18.42
C ARG A 48 -10.05 13.33 -18.97
N CYS A 49 -9.51 12.20 -19.41
CA CYS A 49 -8.23 12.07 -20.10
C CYS A 49 -8.33 12.25 -21.63
N GLY A 50 -9.07 13.27 -22.08
CA GLY A 50 -9.02 13.74 -23.46
C GLY A 50 -7.66 14.39 -23.80
N SER A 51 -6.88 13.66 -24.61
CA SER A 51 -6.02 14.06 -25.74
C SER A 51 -5.29 15.41 -25.73
N VAL A 52 -3.95 15.35 -25.88
CA VAL A 52 -3.04 16.02 -26.85
C VAL A 52 -3.20 17.53 -27.18
N ARG A 53 -4.38 18.15 -27.09
CA ARG A 53 -4.59 19.61 -27.12
C ARG A 53 -4.30 20.31 -25.79
N ARG A 54 -3.84 19.56 -24.80
CA ARG A 54 -3.56 20.09 -23.45
C ARG A 54 -2.21 20.80 -23.36
N ALA A 55 -1.24 20.46 -24.21
CA ALA A 55 0.11 21.03 -24.11
C ALA A 55 0.13 22.54 -24.40
N SER A 56 -0.60 23.00 -25.42
CA SER A 56 -0.69 24.43 -25.76
C SER A 56 -1.57 25.22 -24.79
N ALA A 57 -2.71 24.67 -24.36
CA ALA A 57 -3.57 25.33 -23.37
C ALA A 57 -2.92 25.43 -21.98
N VAL A 58 -2.14 24.43 -21.57
CA VAL A 58 -1.40 24.44 -20.31
C VAL A 58 -0.21 25.41 -20.38
N ALA A 59 0.37 25.65 -21.56
CA ALA A 59 1.38 26.70 -21.74
C ALA A 59 0.79 28.10 -21.56
N GLU A 60 -0.40 28.38 -22.12
CA GLU A 60 -1.11 29.65 -21.90
C GLU A 60 -1.55 29.84 -20.43
N GLU A 61 -2.08 28.80 -19.77
CA GLU A 61 -2.45 28.89 -18.34
C GLU A 61 -1.24 29.08 -17.40
N ASN A 62 -0.08 28.49 -17.72
CA ASN A 62 1.13 28.66 -16.90
C ASN A 62 1.82 30.02 -17.12
N GLY A 63 1.77 30.56 -18.34
CA GLY A 63 2.20 31.94 -18.62
C GLY A 63 1.37 32.96 -17.83
N ALA A 64 0.05 32.76 -17.75
CA ALA A 64 -0.84 33.61 -16.97
C ALA A 64 -0.60 33.54 -15.45
N ARG A 65 -0.11 32.40 -14.92
CA ARG A 65 0.23 32.25 -13.49
C ARG A 65 1.54 32.91 -13.09
N THR A 66 2.50 33.03 -14.01
CA THR A 66 3.85 33.53 -13.72
C THR A 66 4.06 34.96 -14.21
N GLY A 67 3.17 35.49 -15.06
CA GLY A 67 3.28 36.82 -15.65
C GLY A 67 4.39 36.93 -16.71
N LEU A 68 4.95 35.80 -17.14
CA LEU A 68 6.02 35.75 -18.12
C LEU A 68 5.44 35.68 -19.55
N LYS A 69 6.13 36.34 -20.48
CA LYS A 69 5.81 36.30 -21.91
C LYS A 69 5.89 34.86 -22.43
N PRO A 70 5.10 34.48 -23.44
CA PRO A 70 5.25 33.19 -24.11
C PRO A 70 6.66 33.07 -24.72
N ILE A 71 7.21 31.85 -24.74
CA ILE A 71 8.61 31.60 -25.11
C ILE A 71 8.98 32.08 -26.52
N THR A 72 7.98 32.20 -27.40
CA THR A 72 8.10 32.68 -28.79
C THR A 72 8.49 34.14 -28.87
N ASP A 73 8.13 34.92 -27.85
CA ASP A 73 8.25 36.38 -27.85
C ASP A 73 9.42 36.85 -26.98
N MET A 74 10.14 35.91 -26.35
CA MET A 74 11.33 36.20 -25.54
C MET A 74 12.58 36.26 -26.40
N SER A 75 13.43 37.25 -26.17
CA SER A 75 14.76 37.31 -26.80
C SER A 75 15.64 36.16 -26.27
N GLU A 76 16.65 35.76 -27.04
CA GLU A 76 17.59 34.72 -26.60
C GLU A 76 18.35 35.12 -25.32
N GLU A 77 18.60 36.42 -25.14
CA GLU A 77 19.21 36.99 -23.94
C GLU A 77 18.32 36.77 -22.70
N GLU A 78 17.02 37.07 -22.79
CA GLU A 78 16.04 36.84 -21.72
C GLU A 78 15.94 35.34 -21.36
N LYS A 79 16.00 34.45 -22.36
CA LYS A 79 16.00 32.98 -22.12
C LYS A 79 17.25 32.54 -21.36
N LEU A 80 18.42 33.06 -21.72
CA LEU A 80 19.68 32.76 -21.05
C LEU A 80 19.68 33.27 -19.61
N GLU A 81 19.14 34.47 -19.35
CA GLU A 81 18.99 35.01 -18.00
C GLU A 81 18.06 34.15 -17.13
N LEU A 82 16.93 33.68 -17.66
CA LEU A 82 16.01 32.78 -16.94
C LEU A 82 16.67 31.44 -16.61
N ILE A 83 17.42 30.88 -17.55
CA ILE A 83 18.19 29.64 -17.33
C ILE A 83 19.25 29.88 -16.24
N ALA A 84 19.94 31.02 -16.25
CA ALA A 84 20.90 31.39 -15.21
C ALA A 84 20.24 31.55 -13.83
N GLN A 85 18.99 32.03 -13.77
CA GLN A 85 18.17 32.09 -12.55
C GLN A 85 17.58 30.73 -12.13
N GLY A 86 17.77 29.67 -12.92
CA GLY A 86 17.25 28.33 -12.65
C GLY A 86 15.74 28.18 -12.94
N ILE A 87 15.18 29.07 -13.75
CA ILE A 87 13.78 29.04 -14.19
C ILE A 87 13.72 28.42 -15.58
N ALA A 88 12.79 27.50 -15.79
CA ALA A 88 12.57 26.92 -17.11
C ALA A 88 11.81 27.92 -17.99
N PRO A 89 12.39 28.42 -19.11
CA PRO A 89 11.76 29.48 -19.92
C PRO A 89 10.45 29.05 -20.57
N ALA A 90 10.25 27.74 -20.78
CA ALA A 90 9.03 27.19 -21.35
C ALA A 90 7.83 27.18 -20.39
N THR A 91 8.09 27.12 -19.08
CA THR A 91 7.02 26.94 -18.07
C THR A 91 6.97 28.12 -17.10
N GLY A 92 8.03 28.92 -17.01
CA GLY A 92 8.16 30.01 -16.04
C GLY A 92 8.34 29.56 -14.59
N ARG A 93 8.49 28.26 -14.35
CA ARG A 93 8.64 27.66 -13.02
C ARG A 93 10.10 27.35 -12.72
N LYS A 94 10.45 27.33 -11.43
CA LYS A 94 11.78 26.90 -10.99
C LYS A 94 12.01 25.44 -11.38
N LEU A 95 13.22 25.14 -11.85
CA LEU A 95 13.59 23.79 -12.25
C LEU A 95 13.42 22.78 -11.10
N GLU A 96 13.66 23.20 -9.86
CA GLU A 96 13.48 22.36 -8.67
C GLU A 96 12.02 21.93 -8.45
N GLU A 97 11.07 22.83 -8.72
CA GLU A 97 9.63 22.55 -8.60
C GLU A 97 9.17 21.57 -9.68
N ILE A 98 9.66 21.75 -10.90
CA ILE A 98 9.38 20.83 -12.01
C ILE A 98 9.97 19.46 -11.70
N ARG A 99 11.22 19.41 -11.21
CA ARG A 99 11.88 18.17 -10.77
C ARG A 99 11.08 17.48 -9.66
N ALA A 100 10.62 18.23 -8.67
CA ALA A 100 9.82 17.73 -7.56
C ALA A 100 8.50 17.11 -8.02
N GLU A 101 7.86 17.72 -9.02
CA GLU A 101 6.63 17.20 -9.62
C GLU A 101 6.88 15.94 -10.45
N ILE A 102 7.92 15.94 -11.31
CA ILE A 102 8.26 14.79 -12.17
C ILE A 102 8.62 13.56 -11.34
N PHE A 103 9.44 13.74 -10.29
CA PHE A 103 9.95 12.63 -9.49
C PHE A 103 9.14 12.40 -8.20
N GLU A 104 8.03 13.11 -8.02
CA GLU A 104 7.21 13.07 -6.80
C GLU A 104 8.04 13.32 -5.52
N ILE A 105 9.09 14.15 -5.64
CA ILE A 105 9.96 14.52 -4.53
C ILE A 105 9.35 15.72 -3.81
N ALA A 106 9.06 15.57 -2.53
CA ALA A 106 8.53 16.68 -1.75
C ALA A 106 9.61 17.74 -1.45
N LEU A 107 9.43 18.95 -1.97
CA LEU A 107 10.23 20.13 -1.60
C LEU A 107 9.91 20.60 -0.17
N SER A 108 10.89 21.21 0.49
CA SER A 108 10.69 21.93 1.74
C SER A 108 10.89 23.42 1.50
N THR A 109 9.79 24.15 1.36
CA THR A 109 9.81 25.62 1.20
C THR A 109 10.11 26.33 2.53
N SER A 110 9.82 25.70 3.67
CA SER A 110 10.08 26.23 5.01
C SER A 110 11.14 25.38 5.74
N ASN A 111 11.86 26.00 6.67
CA ASN A 111 12.80 25.30 7.56
C ASN A 111 12.08 24.57 8.72
N VAL A 112 10.91 24.00 8.43
CA VAL A 112 10.12 23.24 9.40
C VAL A 112 10.46 21.76 9.24
N ARG A 113 10.67 21.08 10.38
CA ARG A 113 10.97 19.65 10.38
C ARG A 113 9.77 18.85 9.86
N SER A 114 9.94 18.20 8.71
CA SER A 114 8.96 17.26 8.15
C SER A 114 9.19 15.82 8.64
N PRO A 115 8.14 14.98 8.72
CA PRO A 115 8.26 13.58 9.14
C PRO A 115 8.90 12.67 8.07
N ARG A 116 9.32 13.21 6.91
CA ARG A 116 9.86 12.42 5.79
C ARG A 116 11.10 11.60 6.18
N LYS A 117 11.90 12.06 7.14
CA LYS A 117 13.04 11.29 7.65
C LYS A 117 12.59 9.98 8.31
N LEU A 118 11.42 9.94 8.93
CA LEU A 118 10.86 8.72 9.51
C LEU A 118 10.28 7.83 8.40
N LEU A 119 9.55 8.42 7.44
CA LEU A 119 8.92 7.68 6.34
C LEU A 119 9.92 7.07 5.35
N ARG A 120 11.10 7.69 5.18
CA ARG A 120 12.19 7.15 4.35
C ARG A 120 12.87 5.94 4.97
N LYS A 121 12.68 5.68 6.26
CA LYS A 121 13.25 4.50 6.90
C LYS A 121 12.38 3.30 6.54
N PRO A 122 12.96 2.21 6.02
CA PRO A 122 12.20 0.99 5.79
C PRO A 122 11.70 0.43 7.13
N LEU A 123 10.55 -0.22 7.10
CA LEU A 123 10.01 -0.90 8.28
C LEU A 123 10.90 -2.10 8.61
N MET A 124 11.56 -2.07 9.78
CA MET A 124 12.48 -3.12 10.21
C MET A 124 11.77 -4.31 10.87
N GLY A 125 10.49 -4.16 11.24
CA GLY A 125 9.69 -5.17 11.93
C GLY A 125 9.84 -6.59 11.37
N PRO A 126 9.54 -6.85 10.08
CA PRO A 126 9.64 -8.20 9.52
C PRO A 126 11.06 -8.76 9.59
N LYS A 127 12.06 -7.94 9.23
CA LYS A 127 13.47 -8.32 9.28
C LYS A 127 13.94 -8.69 10.70
N VAL A 128 13.44 -8.00 11.71
CA VAL A 128 13.77 -8.28 13.12
C VAL A 128 13.05 -9.54 13.62
N LEU A 129 11.80 -9.75 13.21
CA LEU A 129 11.04 -10.97 13.56
C LEU A 129 11.66 -12.22 12.93
N ASP A 130 12.19 -12.09 11.72
CA ASP A 130 12.82 -13.18 10.97
C ASP A 130 14.27 -13.46 11.39
N TRP A 131 14.77 -12.80 12.44
CA TRP A 131 16.16 -12.94 12.89
C TRP A 131 16.52 -14.38 13.29
N TYR A 132 15.60 -15.09 13.96
CA TYR A 132 15.76 -16.50 14.27
C TYR A 132 14.81 -17.33 13.41
N VAL A 133 15.39 -18.17 12.55
CA VAL A 133 14.63 -19.14 11.77
C VAL A 133 13.92 -20.09 12.71
N LYS A 134 12.59 -20.21 12.57
CA LYS A 134 11.81 -21.15 13.37
C LYS A 134 12.18 -22.58 12.94
N PRO A 135 12.34 -23.52 13.88
CA PRO A 135 12.63 -24.90 13.53
C PRO A 135 11.44 -25.52 12.78
N LEU A 136 11.72 -26.48 11.90
CA LEU A 136 10.73 -27.04 10.98
C LEU A 136 9.47 -27.59 11.68
N HIS A 137 9.63 -28.21 12.85
CA HIS A 137 8.52 -28.78 13.62
C HIS A 137 7.52 -27.74 14.14
N HIS A 138 7.88 -26.45 14.14
CA HIS A 138 7.01 -25.35 14.57
C HIS A 138 5.96 -24.98 13.51
N TYR A 139 6.13 -25.46 12.27
CA TYR A 139 5.20 -25.19 11.18
C TYR A 139 4.07 -26.23 11.16
N PRO A 140 2.80 -25.81 11.04
CA PRO A 140 1.65 -26.72 11.05
C PRO A 140 1.67 -27.71 9.89
N GLN A 141 2.25 -27.34 8.75
CA GLN A 141 2.38 -28.19 7.56
C GLN A 141 3.55 -29.20 7.62
N ALA A 142 4.46 -29.09 8.60
CA ALA A 142 5.59 -30.01 8.69
C ALA A 142 5.11 -31.43 9.06
N SER A 143 5.55 -32.43 8.30
CA SER A 143 5.29 -33.86 8.54
C SER A 143 5.96 -34.34 9.83
N VAL A 144 7.18 -33.86 10.09
CA VAL A 144 7.94 -34.18 11.30
C VAL A 144 7.63 -33.14 12.37
N LYS A 145 6.89 -33.57 13.41
CA LYS A 145 6.51 -32.73 14.56
C LYS A 145 7.48 -32.80 15.74
N MET A 146 8.35 -33.80 15.75
CA MET A 146 9.25 -34.11 16.86
C MET A 146 10.64 -34.41 16.31
N ASP A 147 11.66 -33.73 16.82
CA ASP A 147 13.03 -34.03 16.43
C ASP A 147 13.47 -35.39 17.02
N GLU A 148 14.34 -36.12 16.34
CA GLU A 148 14.87 -37.41 16.80
C GLU A 148 15.49 -37.33 18.20
N LEU A 149 16.16 -36.21 18.51
CA LEU A 149 16.72 -35.95 19.83
C LEU A 149 15.63 -35.89 20.92
N GLN A 150 14.46 -35.32 20.60
CA GLN A 150 13.34 -35.25 21.53
C GLN A 150 12.72 -36.64 21.74
N MET A 151 12.66 -37.48 20.70
CA MET A 151 12.21 -38.87 20.81
C MET A 151 13.14 -39.69 21.71
N ARG A 152 14.46 -39.64 21.46
CA ARG A 152 15.45 -40.30 22.33
C ARG A 152 15.39 -39.83 23.77
N ARG A 153 15.18 -38.52 24.01
CA ARG A 153 14.97 -37.97 25.36
C ARG A 153 13.73 -38.55 26.03
N ARG A 154 12.62 -38.71 25.31
CA ARG A 154 11.37 -39.29 25.82
C ARG A 154 11.54 -40.77 26.17
N GLU A 155 12.18 -41.55 25.29
CA GLU A 155 12.47 -42.97 25.51
C GLU A 155 13.34 -43.18 26.75
N LYS A 156 14.41 -42.41 26.88
CA LYS A 156 15.29 -42.44 28.06
C LYS A 156 14.54 -42.14 29.36
N VAL A 157 13.65 -41.14 29.34
CA VAL A 157 12.82 -40.82 30.52
C VAL A 157 11.85 -41.95 30.84
N ALA A 158 11.26 -42.60 29.83
CA ALA A 158 10.37 -43.73 30.03
C ALA A 158 11.10 -44.94 30.64
N GLU A 159 12.30 -45.24 30.15
CA GLU A 159 13.17 -46.29 30.71
C GLU A 159 13.52 -46.00 32.18
N LEU A 160 13.98 -44.79 32.49
CA LEU A 160 14.30 -44.41 33.88
C LEU A 160 13.08 -44.50 34.81
N ARG A 161 11.88 -44.18 34.31
CA ARG A 161 10.63 -44.35 35.07
C ARG A 161 10.33 -45.81 35.34
N ARG A 162 10.52 -46.72 34.37
CA ARG A 162 10.38 -48.17 34.58
C ARG A 162 11.34 -48.68 35.67
N LEU A 163 12.54 -48.12 35.73
CA LEU A 163 13.55 -48.44 36.74
C LEU A 163 13.33 -47.75 38.09
N GLY A 164 12.30 -46.90 38.25
CA GLY A 164 12.08 -46.09 39.46
C GLY A 164 13.12 -44.99 39.69
N LYS A 165 14.01 -44.74 38.71
CA LYS A 165 15.07 -43.71 38.73
C LYS A 165 14.66 -42.45 37.96
N GLY A 166 13.40 -42.33 37.59
CA GLY A 166 12.85 -41.15 36.93
C GLY A 166 12.92 -39.92 37.84
N PRO A 167 12.99 -38.70 37.26
CA PRO A 167 12.90 -37.49 38.06
C PRO A 167 11.57 -37.45 38.82
N PRO A 168 11.56 -37.06 40.10
CA PRO A 168 10.32 -36.96 40.89
C PRO A 168 9.43 -35.84 40.35
N LYS A 169 8.15 -35.87 40.72
CA LYS A 169 7.20 -34.81 40.38
C LYS A 169 7.67 -33.47 40.98
N LYS A 170 7.57 -32.39 40.19
CA LYS A 170 7.96 -31.04 40.62
C LYS A 170 7.21 -30.68 41.91
N GLY A 171 7.95 -30.23 42.93
CA GLY A 171 7.41 -29.90 44.25
C GLY A 171 7.33 -31.08 45.23
N GLU A 172 7.42 -32.32 44.76
CA GLU A 172 7.41 -33.54 45.59
C GLU A 172 8.82 -34.09 45.84
N SER A 173 9.78 -33.19 46.04
CA SER A 173 11.14 -33.58 46.40
C SER A 173 11.17 -34.36 47.71
N LYS A 174 12.20 -35.18 47.92
CA LYS A 174 12.40 -35.85 49.22
C LYS A 174 12.47 -34.86 50.39
N ARG A 175 12.91 -33.62 50.13
CA ARG A 175 13.03 -32.56 51.15
C ARG A 175 11.68 -31.91 51.49
N SER A 176 10.77 -31.77 50.52
CA SER A 176 9.47 -31.12 50.78
C SER A 176 8.54 -31.97 51.64
N LYS A 177 8.77 -33.29 51.73
CA LYS A 177 8.02 -34.19 52.63
C LYS A 177 8.54 -34.17 54.08
N ARG A 178 9.67 -33.50 54.36
CA ARG A 178 10.30 -33.46 55.70
C ARG A 178 9.97 -32.17 56.47
N LYS A 179 9.02 -31.38 55.98
CA LYS A 179 8.51 -30.17 56.62
C LYS A 179 7.07 -30.42 57.02
#